data_AF-A0A1H6RUU9-F1
#
_entry.id   AF-A0A1H6RUU9-F1
#
_cell.length_a   1.000
_cell.length_b   1.000
_cell.length_c   1.000
_cell.angle_alpha   90.00
_cell.angle_beta   90.00
_cell.angle_gamma   90.00
#
_symmetry.space_group_name_H-M   'P 1'
#
loop_
_entity.id
_entity.type
_entity.pdbx_description
1 polymer ?
#
loop_
_entity_poly.entity_id
_entity_poly.type
_entity_poly.pdbx_seq_one_letter_code
_entity_poly.pdbx_strand_id
1 'polypeptide(L)'
;MSTALRNGLRIALNEPRVFGLAGSSILLDILTRLVLAGTVHPVLAVLWPPVVALPLLGAGAPTVRRLADDPASTPQWALGSTLREIGPRLIVGAVVGHLCAIVLGTSAFLIVDTAVRILMYAIGWSVPAGLVFFLPLPGVAAGTLLAWGLLVPTVAQLATGRSLRDAADGSLRALADRRRTAYALSLHGGIVFIVAATVGICLLLANEQYATQEAAFVAFVTLIGVGVAVLLVLGVFAYPIHVAFAATATDRPRTIPVGRIAIACLLVSGLVIGASAIRVTESRPMPATTASTPLPADGTAAYATAIGRTAAVDHRLIVDQARDDERIIYSAVVERSSRQILVSQQSRDRSFTGYADSGVVYRLHADSFGLFSLGERRINDDSVRSLPGYWELNSGYDITDAVGFDLPDPQTGNWETIHEENGILTLELTDDQAVFDAVLPVDSETMSAETAWIRMRVDRERGVVLGGRAVINGTYNEYNDNRVSRAYNYTVKTGRSVDVHRPDVLGSRSVGEWTWDLFAY
;
A
#
# COMPACT_ATOMS: atom_id res chain seq x y z
N MET A 1 9.69 20.17 -32.50
CA MET A 1 10.77 19.71 -31.60
C MET A 1 11.64 20.91 -31.24
N SER A 2 11.84 21.25 -29.97
CA SER A 2 12.61 22.45 -29.58
C SER A 2 14.12 22.26 -29.86
N THR A 3 14.84 23.36 -30.10
CA THR A 3 16.30 23.34 -30.32
C THR A 3 17.03 22.73 -29.12
N ALA A 4 16.60 23.04 -27.89
CA ALA A 4 17.15 22.46 -26.66
C ALA A 4 17.01 20.94 -26.59
N LEU A 5 15.84 20.39 -26.97
CA LEU A 5 15.63 18.95 -27.01
C LEU A 5 16.53 18.27 -28.05
N ARG A 6 16.66 18.87 -29.24
CA ARG A 6 17.55 18.37 -30.29
C ARG A 6 19.01 18.36 -29.83
N ASN A 7 19.47 19.45 -29.20
CA ASN A 7 20.84 19.56 -28.72
C ASN A 7 21.11 18.57 -27.58
N GLY A 8 20.20 18.44 -26.62
CA GLY A 8 20.31 17.47 -25.54
C GLY A 8 20.39 16.02 -26.04
N LEU A 9 19.53 15.64 -26.99
CA LEU A 9 19.57 14.31 -27.63
C LEU A 9 20.85 14.08 -28.42
N ARG A 10 21.31 15.09 -29.18
CA ARG A 10 22.57 15.03 -29.92
C ARG A 10 23.74 14.77 -28.98
N ILE A 11 23.80 15.47 -27.84
CA ILE A 11 24.85 15.28 -26.83
C ILE A 11 24.76 13.87 -26.26
N ALA A 12 23.58 13.40 -25.84
CA ALA A 12 23.41 12.07 -25.28
C ALA A 12 23.89 10.95 -26.24
N LEU A 13 23.64 11.11 -27.55
CA LEU A 13 23.97 10.12 -28.57
C LEU A 13 25.42 10.18 -29.06
N ASN A 14 26.04 11.36 -29.07
CA ASN A 14 27.34 11.55 -29.72
C ASN A 14 28.50 11.85 -28.76
N GLU A 15 28.22 12.16 -27.48
CA GLU A 15 29.25 12.50 -26.49
C GLU A 15 29.42 11.36 -25.47
N PRO A 16 30.33 10.39 -25.71
CA PRO A 16 30.46 9.19 -24.86
C PRO A 16 30.89 9.53 -23.43
N ARG A 17 31.58 10.65 -23.22
CA ARG A 17 31.95 11.11 -21.87
C ARG A 17 30.75 11.62 -21.08
N VAL A 18 29.79 12.27 -21.74
CA VAL A 18 28.53 12.70 -21.11
C VAL A 18 27.68 11.48 -20.77
N PHE A 19 27.58 10.52 -21.69
CA PHE A 19 26.93 9.24 -21.47
C PHE A 19 27.55 8.51 -20.26
N GLY A 20 28.87 8.36 -20.23
CA GLY A 20 29.61 7.71 -19.15
C GLY A 20 29.44 8.40 -17.81
N LEU A 21 29.51 9.74 -17.76
CA LEU A 21 29.25 10.52 -16.54
C LEU A 21 27.83 10.28 -16.03
N ALA A 22 26.82 10.43 -16.90
CA ALA A 22 25.43 10.29 -16.49
C ALA A 22 25.10 8.87 -16.03
N GLY A 23 25.53 7.86 -16.80
CA GLY A 23 25.30 6.46 -16.49
C GLY A 23 25.97 6.05 -15.19
N SER A 24 27.26 6.38 -15.00
CA SER A 24 27.99 6.03 -13.77
C SER A 24 27.43 6.74 -12.53
N SER A 25 27.08 8.02 -12.64
CA SER A 25 26.54 8.79 -11.52
C SER A 25 25.18 8.27 -11.05
N ILE A 26 24.30 7.94 -11.98
CA ILE A 26 22.98 7.38 -11.69
C ILE A 26 23.11 5.95 -11.16
N LEU A 27 23.96 5.13 -11.77
CA LEU A 27 24.22 3.77 -11.31
C LEU A 27 24.73 3.75 -9.87
N LEU A 28 25.70 4.61 -9.52
CA LEU A 28 26.22 4.69 -8.16
C LEU A 28 25.13 5.08 -7.15
N ASP A 29 24.23 6.00 -7.50
CA ASP A 29 23.12 6.39 -6.61
C ASP A 29 22.11 5.25 -6.44
N ILE A 30 21.78 4.53 -7.52
CA ILE A 30 20.94 3.34 -7.49
C ILE A 30 21.58 2.26 -6.62
N LEU A 31 22.87 1.97 -6.81
CA LEU A 31 23.60 0.99 -6.01
C LEU A 31 23.62 1.40 -4.53
N THR A 32 23.82 2.69 -4.22
CA THR A 32 23.75 3.18 -2.84
C THR A 32 22.38 2.94 -2.22
N ARG A 33 21.29 3.23 -2.95
CA ARG A 33 19.92 2.96 -2.51
C ARG A 33 19.67 1.47 -2.31
N LEU A 34 20.13 0.62 -3.23
CA LEU A 34 19.99 -0.85 -3.13
C LEU A 34 20.77 -1.40 -1.93
N VAL A 35 21.98 -0.90 -1.68
CA VAL A 35 22.77 -1.30 -0.49
C VAL A 35 22.05 -0.87 0.79
N LEU A 36 21.56 0.37 0.88
CA LEU A 36 20.82 0.84 2.06
C LEU A 36 19.51 0.06 2.26
N ALA A 37 18.81 -0.24 1.18
CA ALA A 37 17.57 -1.02 1.20
C ALA A 37 17.81 -2.45 1.70
N GLY A 38 18.88 -3.09 1.19
CA GLY A 38 19.20 -4.48 1.51
C GLY A 38 19.94 -4.68 2.84
N THR A 39 20.66 -3.67 3.33
CA THR A 39 21.47 -3.79 4.57
C THR A 39 20.88 -3.08 5.79
N VAL A 40 20.05 -2.05 5.60
CA VAL A 40 19.50 -1.25 6.71
C VAL A 40 17.98 -1.33 6.74
N HIS A 41 17.29 -0.83 5.71
CA HIS A 41 15.82 -0.87 5.64
C HIS A 41 15.31 -0.52 4.23
N PRO A 42 14.33 -1.25 3.66
CA PRO A 42 13.84 -1.01 2.29
C PRO A 42 13.37 0.43 2.01
N VAL A 43 12.76 1.08 3.01
CA VAL A 43 12.27 2.47 2.92
C VAL A 43 13.38 3.48 2.60
N LEU A 44 14.64 3.17 2.94
CA LEU A 44 15.77 4.04 2.62
C LEU A 44 16.04 4.13 1.11
N ALA A 45 15.57 3.18 0.29
CA ALA A 45 15.62 3.32 -1.16
C ALA A 45 14.92 4.59 -1.65
N VAL A 46 13.82 4.97 -0.97
CA VAL A 46 13.01 6.16 -1.28
C VAL A 46 13.53 7.38 -0.53
N LEU A 47 13.87 7.25 0.76
CA LEU A 47 14.26 8.38 1.61
C LEU A 47 15.68 8.90 1.37
N TRP A 48 16.56 8.10 0.75
CA TRP A 48 17.94 8.49 0.55
C TRP A 48 18.09 9.57 -0.54
N PRO A 49 18.69 10.74 -0.24
CA PRO A 49 18.88 11.80 -1.24
C PRO A 49 19.90 11.42 -2.32
N PRO A 50 19.81 12.00 -3.54
CA PRO A 50 20.72 11.69 -4.65
C PRO A 50 22.09 12.36 -4.48
N VAL A 51 22.77 12.06 -3.38
CA VAL A 51 24.02 12.71 -2.94
C VAL A 51 25.24 12.31 -3.77
N VAL A 52 25.13 11.28 -4.62
CA VAL A 52 26.18 10.93 -5.58
C VAL A 52 25.86 11.54 -6.94
N ALA A 53 24.65 11.27 -7.46
CA ALA A 53 24.28 11.70 -8.79
C ALA A 53 24.27 13.23 -8.93
N LEU A 54 23.66 13.95 -7.99
CA LEU A 54 23.45 15.38 -8.13
C LEU A 54 24.77 16.18 -8.09
N PRO A 55 25.73 15.93 -7.18
CA PRO A 55 27.02 16.59 -7.23
C PRO A 55 27.82 16.31 -8.52
N LEU A 56 27.87 15.06 -8.98
CA LEU A 56 28.63 14.68 -10.18
C LEU A 56 28.02 15.29 -11.45
N LEU A 57 26.70 15.17 -11.61
CA LEU A 57 25.97 15.77 -12.73
C LEU A 57 26.02 17.30 -12.67
N GLY A 58 25.87 17.89 -11.49
CA GLY A 58 25.97 19.33 -11.27
C GLY A 58 27.36 19.88 -11.62
N ALA A 59 28.43 19.17 -11.27
CA ALA A 59 29.79 19.55 -11.62
C ALA A 59 30.11 19.41 -13.12
N GLY A 60 29.44 18.47 -13.80
CA GLY A 60 29.54 18.30 -15.26
C GLY A 60 28.66 19.26 -16.07
N ALA A 61 27.64 19.85 -15.45
CA ALA A 61 26.66 20.70 -16.13
C ALA A 61 27.27 21.89 -16.88
N PRO A 62 28.31 22.60 -16.38
CA PRO A 62 28.96 23.67 -17.13
C PRO A 62 29.57 23.20 -18.46
N THR A 63 30.22 22.04 -18.49
CA THR A 63 30.81 21.46 -19.71
C THR A 63 29.72 21.05 -20.69
N VAL A 64 28.67 20.39 -20.21
CA VAL A 64 27.53 19.98 -21.05
C VAL A 64 26.77 21.18 -21.61
N ARG A 65 26.65 22.26 -20.82
CA ARG A 65 26.07 23.52 -21.28
C ARG A 65 26.85 24.12 -22.44
N ARG A 66 28.18 24.18 -22.35
CA ARG A 66 29.03 24.67 -23.46
C ARG A 66 28.87 23.84 -24.72
N LEU A 67 28.78 22.51 -24.60
CA LEU A 67 28.51 21.63 -25.75
C LEU A 67 27.12 21.86 -26.36
N ALA A 68 26.13 22.23 -25.54
CA ALA A 68 24.78 22.55 -26.00
C ALA A 68 24.69 23.89 -26.74
N ASP A 69 25.52 24.86 -26.33
CA ASP A 69 25.60 26.20 -26.91
C ASP A 69 26.51 26.21 -28.16
N ASP A 70 27.63 25.49 -28.13
CA ASP A 70 28.59 25.34 -29.23
C ASP A 70 29.01 23.86 -29.40
N PRO A 71 28.39 23.14 -30.35
CA PRO A 71 28.70 21.73 -30.62
C PRO A 71 30.10 21.48 -31.19
N ALA A 72 30.82 22.51 -31.64
CA ALA A 72 32.20 22.38 -32.12
C ALA A 72 33.23 22.61 -30.99
N SER A 73 32.78 23.06 -29.81
CA SER A 73 33.66 23.34 -28.68
C SER A 73 34.33 22.08 -28.15
N THR A 74 35.62 22.19 -27.78
CA THR A 74 36.34 21.07 -27.15
C THR A 74 35.95 20.98 -25.67
N PRO A 75 35.40 19.85 -25.19
CA PRO A 75 34.94 19.74 -23.81
C PRO A 75 36.09 19.71 -22.81
N GLN A 76 36.18 20.76 -21.99
CA GLN A 76 37.08 20.83 -20.85
C GLN A 76 36.39 20.27 -19.61
N TRP A 77 36.83 19.09 -19.17
CA TRP A 77 36.28 18.41 -18.00
C TRP A 77 37.09 18.79 -16.76
N ALA A 78 36.52 19.69 -15.94
CA ALA A 78 37.13 20.15 -14.70
C ALA A 78 36.38 19.62 -13.46
N LEU A 79 35.88 18.37 -13.53
CA LEU A 79 34.98 17.78 -12.51
C LEU A 79 35.55 17.91 -11.10
N GLY A 80 36.82 17.57 -10.89
CA GLY A 80 37.44 17.59 -9.57
C GLY A 80 37.52 19.00 -8.95
N SER A 81 37.88 20.02 -9.73
CA SER A 81 37.92 21.40 -9.23
C SER A 81 36.51 21.95 -9.01
N THR A 82 35.58 21.69 -9.93
CA THR A 82 34.18 22.13 -9.79
C THR A 82 33.52 21.47 -8.57
N LEU A 83 33.73 20.17 -8.34
CA LEU A 83 33.22 19.50 -7.14
C LEU A 83 33.78 20.09 -5.85
N ARG A 84 35.06 20.49 -5.80
CA ARG A 84 35.61 21.15 -4.61
C ARG A 84 34.97 22.52 -4.36
N GLU A 85 34.69 23.25 -5.43
CA GLU A 85 34.14 24.61 -5.34
C GLU A 85 32.65 24.63 -4.98
N ILE A 86 31.82 23.81 -5.65
CA ILE A 86 30.35 23.84 -5.52
C ILE A 86 29.74 22.58 -4.92
N GLY A 87 30.51 21.52 -4.71
CA GLY A 87 30.04 20.21 -4.21
C GLY A 87 29.26 20.29 -2.89
N PRO A 88 29.75 20.99 -1.84
CA PRO A 88 29.00 21.13 -0.59
C PRO A 88 27.60 21.74 -0.80
N ARG A 89 27.48 22.73 -1.70
CA ARG A 89 26.19 23.36 -2.02
C ARG A 89 25.27 22.43 -2.79
N LEU A 90 25.82 21.63 -3.70
CA LEU A 90 25.06 20.60 -4.42
C LEU A 90 24.57 19.50 -3.48
N ILE A 91 25.37 19.08 -2.49
CA ILE A 91 24.95 18.10 -1.47
C ILE A 91 23.79 18.67 -0.63
N VAL A 92 23.91 19.91 -0.15
CA VAL A 92 22.81 20.55 0.58
C VAL A 92 21.55 20.68 -0.29
N GLY A 93 21.72 21.06 -1.56
CA GLY A 93 20.63 21.09 -2.54
C GLY A 93 20.00 19.72 -2.78
N ALA A 94 20.80 18.65 -2.78
CA ALA A 94 20.32 17.28 -2.91
C ALA A 94 19.47 16.87 -1.70
N VAL A 95 19.94 17.13 -0.49
CA VAL A 95 19.22 16.79 0.75
C VAL A 95 17.92 17.59 0.86
N VAL A 96 17.99 18.92 0.80
CA VAL A 96 16.82 19.79 0.95
C VAL A 96 15.84 19.59 -0.21
N GLY A 97 16.34 19.51 -1.44
CA GLY A 97 15.52 19.24 -2.61
C GLY A 97 14.83 17.88 -2.53
N HIS A 98 15.52 16.86 -2.03
CA HIS A 98 14.91 15.54 -1.85
C HIS A 98 13.82 15.54 -0.80
N LEU A 99 14.02 16.23 0.34
CA LEU A 99 12.98 16.37 1.36
C LEU A 99 11.72 17.04 0.78
N CYS A 100 11.89 18.13 0.01
CA CYS A 100 10.77 18.75 -0.68
C CYS A 100 10.11 17.81 -1.69
N ALA A 101 10.91 17.04 -2.44
CA ALA A 101 10.41 16.09 -3.43
C ALA A 101 9.64 14.94 -2.78
N ILE A 102 10.10 14.41 -1.64
CA ILE A 102 9.38 13.38 -0.87
C ILE A 102 8.05 13.92 -0.37
N VAL A 103 8.02 15.11 0.23
CA VAL A 103 6.77 15.71 0.73
C VAL A 103 5.76 15.89 -0.41
N LEU A 104 6.20 16.43 -1.55
CA LEU A 104 5.36 16.60 -2.73
C LEU A 104 4.93 15.26 -3.34
N GLY A 105 5.84 14.28 -3.36
CA GLY A 105 5.59 12.94 -3.88
C GLY A 105 4.59 12.15 -3.05
N THR A 106 4.75 12.17 -1.73
CA THR A 106 3.78 11.61 -0.78
C THR A 106 2.44 12.32 -0.89
N SER A 107 2.42 13.66 -0.98
CA SER A 107 1.18 14.41 -1.16
C SER A 107 0.46 13.99 -2.45
N ALA A 108 1.19 13.87 -3.57
CA ALA A 108 0.62 13.44 -4.84
C ALA A 108 0.08 12.01 -4.76
N PHE A 109 0.82 11.09 -4.14
CA PHE A 109 0.38 9.72 -3.90
C PHE A 109 -0.91 9.68 -3.07
N LEU A 110 -0.96 10.37 -1.92
CA LEU A 110 -2.13 10.40 -1.05
C LEU A 110 -3.38 10.91 -1.77
N ILE A 111 -3.25 12.00 -2.54
CA ILE A 111 -4.37 12.59 -3.29
C ILE A 111 -4.89 11.61 -4.35
N VAL A 112 -3.98 11.01 -5.13
CA VAL A 112 -4.37 10.09 -6.23
C VAL A 112 -4.93 8.78 -5.67
N ASP A 113 -4.22 8.15 -4.72
CA ASP A 113 -4.64 6.89 -4.13
C ASP A 113 -6.01 7.03 -3.43
N THR A 114 -6.23 8.11 -2.67
CA THR A 114 -7.53 8.33 -2.01
C THR A 114 -8.66 8.49 -3.02
N ALA A 115 -8.44 9.23 -4.11
CA ALA A 115 -9.44 9.37 -5.17
C ALA A 115 -9.73 8.02 -5.86
N VAL A 116 -8.71 7.19 -6.09
CA VAL A 116 -8.87 5.84 -6.64
C VAL A 116 -9.69 4.97 -5.69
N ARG A 117 -9.39 4.98 -4.38
CA ARG A 117 -10.17 4.24 -3.37
C ARG A 117 -11.63 4.65 -3.37
N ILE A 118 -11.91 5.96 -3.33
CA ILE A 118 -13.28 6.49 -3.41
C ILE A 118 -14.00 5.99 -4.66
N LEU A 119 -13.33 5.99 -5.82
CA LEU A 119 -13.93 5.51 -7.06
C LEU A 119 -14.22 4.01 -7.02
N MET A 120 -13.30 3.20 -6.49
CA MET A 120 -13.50 1.76 -6.31
C MET A 120 -14.69 1.48 -5.40
N TYR A 121 -14.78 2.22 -4.30
CA TYR A 121 -15.88 2.13 -3.35
C TYR A 121 -17.21 2.57 -3.95
N ALA A 122 -17.22 3.62 -4.78
CA ALA A 122 -18.42 4.09 -5.46
C ALA A 122 -18.99 3.07 -6.45
N ILE A 123 -18.16 2.18 -7.01
CA ILE A 123 -18.60 1.08 -7.89
C ILE A 123 -18.84 -0.24 -7.12
N GLY A 124 -18.82 -0.21 -5.79
CA GLY A 124 -19.07 -1.36 -4.92
C GLY A 124 -17.89 -2.34 -4.82
N TRP A 125 -16.69 -1.96 -5.26
CA TRP A 125 -15.49 -2.78 -5.18
C TRP A 125 -14.71 -2.45 -3.92
N SER A 126 -14.11 -3.47 -3.28
CA SER A 126 -13.09 -3.26 -2.25
C SER A 126 -11.73 -2.97 -2.89
N VAL A 127 -10.83 -2.33 -2.14
CA VAL A 127 -9.44 -2.17 -2.60
C VAL A 127 -8.73 -3.51 -2.44
N PRO A 128 -8.23 -4.14 -3.52
CA PRO A 128 -7.50 -5.39 -3.43
C PRO A 128 -6.30 -5.25 -2.49
N ALA A 129 -6.09 -6.25 -1.65
CA ALA A 129 -4.96 -6.27 -0.70
C ALA A 129 -3.64 -6.01 -1.43
N GLY A 130 -3.45 -6.61 -2.61
CA GLY A 130 -2.31 -6.36 -3.49
C GLY A 130 -2.07 -4.86 -3.75
N LEU A 131 -3.10 -4.08 -4.09
CA LEU A 131 -2.93 -2.64 -4.30
C LEU A 131 -2.39 -1.92 -3.05
N VAL A 132 -2.85 -2.32 -1.86
CA VAL A 132 -2.37 -1.76 -0.59
C VAL A 132 -0.89 -2.06 -0.35
N PHE A 133 -0.43 -3.27 -0.69
CA PHE A 133 0.98 -3.66 -0.55
C PHE A 133 1.88 -3.06 -1.62
N PHE A 134 1.43 -3.03 -2.88
CA PHE A 134 2.28 -2.69 -4.02
C PHE A 134 2.41 -1.19 -4.27
N LEU A 135 1.36 -0.39 -4.07
CA LEU A 135 1.34 1.00 -4.53
C LEU A 135 2.09 2.02 -3.68
N PRO A 136 2.15 1.95 -2.34
CA PRO A 136 2.64 3.08 -1.55
C PRO A 136 4.09 3.49 -1.84
N LEU A 137 5.04 2.56 -1.77
CA LEU A 137 6.45 2.89 -2.01
C LEU A 137 6.73 3.29 -3.48
N PRO A 138 6.29 2.54 -4.50
CA PRO A 138 6.44 2.95 -5.90
C PRO A 138 5.69 4.24 -6.24
N GLY A 139 4.51 4.46 -5.65
CA GLY A 139 3.70 5.66 -5.83
C GLY A 139 4.38 6.90 -5.26
N VAL A 140 4.94 6.81 -4.04
CA VAL A 140 5.76 7.88 -3.46
C VAL A 140 7.03 8.10 -4.27
N ALA A 141 7.70 7.03 -4.72
CA ALA A 141 8.90 7.14 -5.54
C ALA A 141 8.61 7.84 -6.89
N ALA A 142 7.51 7.48 -7.55
CA ALA A 142 7.03 8.11 -8.78
C ALA A 142 6.68 9.60 -8.57
N GLY A 143 5.94 9.91 -7.50
CA GLY A 143 5.63 11.29 -7.11
C GLY A 143 6.89 12.10 -6.80
N THR A 144 7.86 11.50 -6.12
CA THR A 144 9.15 12.12 -5.78
C THR A 144 9.97 12.41 -7.04
N LEU A 145 10.00 11.47 -7.99
CA LEU A 145 10.67 11.66 -9.28
C LEU A 145 10.01 12.78 -10.10
N LEU A 146 8.67 12.84 -10.12
CA LEU A 146 7.94 13.96 -10.74
C LEU A 146 8.27 15.29 -10.09
N ALA A 147 8.30 15.34 -8.75
CA ALA A 147 8.58 16.55 -7.99
C ALA A 147 10.01 17.07 -8.23
N TRP A 148 10.98 16.19 -8.46
CA TRP A 148 12.33 16.60 -8.87
C TRP A 148 12.34 17.41 -10.18
N GLY A 149 11.39 17.18 -11.09
CA GLY A 149 11.19 17.99 -12.29
C GLY A 149 10.98 19.48 -11.99
N LEU A 150 10.35 19.82 -10.86
CA LEU A 150 10.15 21.20 -10.41
C LEU A 150 11.43 21.82 -9.83
N LEU A 151 12.38 20.99 -9.38
CA LEU A 151 13.61 21.40 -8.70
C LEU A 151 14.83 21.47 -9.61
N VAL A 152 14.71 21.03 -10.87
CA VAL A 152 15.75 21.17 -11.90
C VAL A 152 16.33 22.61 -11.98
N PRO A 153 15.52 23.69 -11.92
CA PRO A 153 16.07 25.05 -11.95
C PRO A 153 16.96 25.37 -10.75
N THR A 154 16.65 24.85 -9.55
CA THR A 154 17.48 25.00 -8.34
C THR A 154 18.85 24.38 -8.59
N VAL A 155 18.89 23.13 -9.07
CA VAL A 155 20.13 22.40 -9.34
C VAL A 155 20.96 23.12 -10.40
N ALA A 156 20.32 23.60 -11.47
CA ALA A 156 21.01 24.35 -12.52
C ALA A 156 21.67 25.64 -12.00
N GLN A 157 21.03 26.35 -11.05
CA GLN A 157 21.63 27.55 -10.48
C GLN A 157 22.76 27.25 -9.50
N LEU A 158 22.62 26.21 -8.68
CA LEU A 158 23.70 25.75 -7.80
C LEU A 158 24.92 25.30 -8.61
N ALA A 159 24.69 24.64 -9.75
CA ALA A 159 25.74 24.24 -10.70
C ALA A 159 26.50 25.43 -11.31
N THR A 160 25.90 26.63 -11.31
CA THR A 160 26.57 27.88 -11.74
C THR A 160 27.23 28.64 -10.58
N GLY A 161 27.28 28.06 -9.38
CA GLY A 161 27.91 28.66 -8.20
C GLY A 161 27.06 29.70 -7.46
N ARG A 162 25.77 29.85 -7.82
CA ARG A 162 24.86 30.77 -7.11
C ARG A 162 24.54 30.29 -5.69
N SER A 163 24.04 31.22 -4.86
CA SER A 163 23.61 30.89 -3.50
C SER A 163 22.35 30.01 -3.50
N LEU A 164 22.10 29.30 -2.38
CA LEU A 164 20.88 28.50 -2.20
C LEU A 164 19.60 29.36 -2.30
N ARG A 165 19.66 30.60 -1.81
CA ARG A 165 18.55 31.55 -1.88
C ARG A 165 18.23 31.92 -3.32
N ASP A 166 19.25 32.28 -4.10
CA ASP A 166 19.06 32.62 -5.52
C ASP A 166 18.53 31.42 -6.31
N ALA A 167 19.04 30.22 -6.00
CA ALA A 167 18.61 28.98 -6.61
C ALA A 167 17.13 28.65 -6.31
N ALA A 168 16.68 28.85 -5.06
CA ALA A 168 15.29 28.66 -4.66
C ALA A 168 14.36 29.66 -5.35
N ASP A 169 14.73 30.95 -5.35
CA ASP A 169 14.04 32.00 -6.11
C ASP A 169 13.94 31.64 -7.60
N GLY A 170 15.01 31.04 -8.13
CA GLY A 170 15.09 30.50 -9.47
C GLY A 170 13.96 29.54 -9.84
N SER A 171 13.71 28.56 -8.97
CA SER A 171 12.63 27.59 -9.18
C SER A 171 11.26 28.23 -9.06
N LEU A 172 11.05 29.14 -8.10
CA LEU A 172 9.79 29.88 -7.98
C LEU A 172 9.50 30.76 -9.21
N ARG A 173 10.53 31.41 -9.77
CA ARG A 173 10.41 32.15 -11.04
C ARG A 173 10.22 31.22 -12.23
N ALA A 174 10.81 30.03 -12.21
CA ALA A 174 10.62 29.03 -13.27
C ALA A 174 9.18 28.54 -13.33
N LEU A 175 8.45 28.47 -12.21
CA LEU A 175 7.01 28.17 -12.20
C LEU A 175 6.16 29.19 -12.97
N ALA A 176 6.64 30.43 -13.14
CA ALA A 176 5.99 31.40 -14.02
C ALA A 176 6.19 31.05 -15.51
N ASP A 177 7.20 30.24 -15.85
CA ASP A 177 7.40 29.68 -17.19
C ASP A 177 6.61 28.38 -17.38
N ARG A 178 5.34 28.51 -17.75
CA ARG A 178 4.47 27.35 -18.00
C ARG A 178 5.08 26.35 -18.98
N ARG A 179 5.77 26.81 -20.03
CA ARG A 179 6.35 25.93 -21.04
C ARG A 179 7.52 25.14 -20.47
N ARG A 180 8.44 25.82 -19.77
CA ARG A 180 9.60 25.15 -19.17
C ARG A 180 9.21 24.17 -18.07
N THR A 181 8.28 24.56 -17.19
CA THR A 181 7.74 23.67 -16.16
C THR A 181 7.03 22.48 -16.79
N ALA A 182 6.20 22.70 -17.82
CA ALA A 182 5.54 21.62 -18.55
C ALA A 182 6.56 20.67 -19.19
N TYR A 183 7.61 21.15 -19.84
CA TYR A 183 8.64 20.28 -20.42
C TYR A 183 9.36 19.43 -19.38
N ALA A 184 9.75 20.02 -18.23
CA ALA A 184 10.42 19.28 -17.18
C ALA A 184 9.51 18.22 -16.55
N LEU A 185 8.24 18.56 -16.28
CA LEU A 185 7.24 17.63 -15.78
C LEU A 185 6.87 16.55 -16.80
N SER A 186 6.71 16.89 -18.08
CA SER A 186 6.43 15.91 -19.14
C SER A 186 7.58 14.94 -19.33
N LEU A 187 8.83 15.39 -19.19
CA LEU A 187 9.99 14.50 -19.26
C LEU A 187 9.98 13.51 -18.09
N HIS A 188 9.84 13.98 -16.85
CA HIS A 188 9.77 13.10 -15.67
C HIS A 188 8.51 12.21 -15.69
N GLY A 189 7.37 12.74 -16.15
CA GLY A 189 6.14 11.98 -16.31
C GLY A 189 6.23 10.90 -17.38
N GLY A 190 6.92 11.18 -18.48
CA GLY A 190 7.26 10.15 -19.48
C GLY A 190 8.16 9.07 -18.89
N ILE A 191 9.15 9.44 -18.06
CA ILE A 191 10.02 8.47 -17.39
C ILE A 191 9.22 7.58 -16.43
N VAL A 192 8.42 8.19 -15.55
CA VAL A 192 7.54 7.47 -14.63
C VAL A 192 6.60 6.54 -15.38
N PHE A 193 5.98 7.03 -16.46
CA PHE A 193 5.07 6.24 -17.28
C PHE A 193 5.78 5.06 -17.94
N ILE A 194 6.95 5.25 -18.54
CA ILE A 194 7.70 4.16 -19.18
C ILE A 194 8.10 3.12 -18.14
N VAL A 195 8.63 3.54 -17.00
CA VAL A 195 9.01 2.62 -15.91
C VAL A 195 7.80 1.85 -15.40
N ALA A 196 6.68 2.54 -15.13
CA ALA A 196 5.44 1.91 -14.68
C ALA A 196 4.87 0.95 -15.74
N ALA A 197 4.90 1.32 -17.02
CA ALA A 197 4.46 0.48 -18.11
C ALA A 197 5.36 -0.74 -18.29
N THR A 198 6.68 -0.60 -18.20
CA THR A 198 7.61 -1.73 -18.24
C THR A 198 7.38 -2.68 -17.07
N VAL A 199 7.25 -2.14 -15.85
CA VAL A 199 6.94 -2.94 -14.66
C VAL A 199 5.61 -3.65 -14.82
N GLY A 200 4.57 -2.94 -15.27
CA GLY A 200 3.24 -3.51 -15.53
C GLY A 200 3.26 -4.59 -16.61
N ILE A 201 3.96 -4.37 -17.73
CA ILE A 201 4.13 -5.39 -18.78
C ILE A 201 4.88 -6.60 -18.24
N CYS A 202 5.96 -6.41 -17.48
CA CYS A 202 6.67 -7.51 -16.86
C CYS A 202 5.78 -8.28 -15.87
N LEU A 203 4.93 -7.60 -15.08
CA LEU A 203 3.94 -8.24 -14.19
C LEU A 203 2.82 -8.97 -14.95
N LEU A 204 2.38 -8.44 -16.10
CA LEU A 204 1.39 -9.10 -16.95
C LEU A 204 1.97 -10.33 -17.65
N LEU A 205 3.19 -10.23 -18.19
CA LEU A 205 3.91 -11.34 -18.82
C LEU A 205 4.40 -12.38 -17.80
N ALA A 206 4.53 -11.97 -16.54
CA ALA A 206 4.82 -12.82 -15.40
C ALA A 206 3.65 -13.73 -15.00
N ASN A 207 2.45 -13.52 -15.54
CA ASN A 207 1.26 -14.17 -15.03
C ASN A 207 0.91 -15.47 -15.78
N GLU A 208 1.44 -16.58 -15.27
CA GLU A 208 0.64 -17.66 -14.69
C GLU A 208 1.34 -17.99 -13.35
N GLN A 209 0.57 -18.16 -12.27
CA GLN A 209 1.04 -18.34 -10.89
C GLN A 209 2.37 -19.11 -10.84
N TYR A 210 3.45 -18.43 -10.43
CA TYR A 210 4.77 -19.04 -10.38
C TYR A 210 4.68 -20.38 -9.65
N ALA A 211 5.02 -21.46 -10.36
CA ALA A 211 4.92 -22.82 -9.84
C ALA A 211 5.73 -23.03 -8.54
N THR A 212 6.73 -22.17 -8.29
CA THR A 212 7.58 -22.20 -7.10
C THR A 212 7.94 -20.81 -6.60
N GLN A 213 8.27 -20.70 -5.31
CA GLN A 213 8.78 -19.48 -4.67
C GLN A 213 10.09 -18.98 -5.30
N GLU A 214 10.93 -19.88 -5.79
CA GLU A 214 12.18 -19.55 -6.49
C GLU A 214 11.92 -18.85 -7.82
N ALA A 215 10.94 -19.31 -8.60
CA ALA A 215 10.55 -18.67 -9.85
C ALA A 215 9.99 -17.26 -9.62
N ALA A 216 9.20 -17.08 -8.56
CA ALA A 216 8.70 -15.76 -8.14
C ALA A 216 9.85 -14.82 -7.75
N PHE A 217 10.84 -15.32 -7.01
CA PHE A 217 12.03 -14.55 -6.63
C PHE A 217 12.87 -14.14 -7.85
N VAL A 218 13.14 -15.07 -8.77
CA VAL A 218 13.91 -14.77 -9.99
C VAL A 218 13.21 -13.70 -10.82
N ALA A 219 11.91 -13.82 -11.03
CA ALA A 219 11.16 -12.83 -11.79
C ALA A 219 11.11 -11.46 -11.11
N PHE A 220 11.02 -11.42 -9.78
CA PHE A 220 11.14 -10.18 -9.02
C PHE A 220 12.51 -9.51 -9.21
N VAL A 221 13.60 -10.27 -9.13
CA VAL A 221 14.95 -9.76 -9.40
C VAL A 221 15.08 -9.27 -10.85
N THR A 222 14.50 -10.00 -11.81
CA THR A 222 14.45 -9.56 -13.22
C THR A 222 13.67 -8.26 -13.36
N LEU A 223 12.52 -8.11 -12.70
CA LEU A 223 11.71 -6.89 -12.70
C LEU A 223 12.49 -5.68 -12.18
N ILE A 224 13.19 -5.85 -11.05
CA ILE A 224 14.08 -4.82 -10.50
C ILE A 224 15.20 -4.50 -11.49
N GLY A 225 15.86 -5.51 -12.05
CA GLY A 225 16.96 -5.33 -13.01
C GLY A 225 16.53 -4.56 -14.25
N VAL A 226 15.37 -4.91 -14.81
CA VAL A 226 14.77 -4.21 -15.97
C VAL A 226 14.39 -2.77 -15.59
N GLY A 227 13.75 -2.56 -14.44
CA GLY A 227 13.39 -1.22 -13.97
C GLY A 227 14.61 -0.32 -13.77
N VAL A 228 15.68 -0.86 -13.18
CA VAL A 228 16.97 -0.17 -13.03
C VAL A 228 17.57 0.16 -14.39
N ALA A 229 17.63 -0.80 -15.31
CA ALA A 229 18.19 -0.57 -16.65
C ALA A 229 17.42 0.52 -17.41
N VAL A 230 16.09 0.50 -17.37
CA VAL A 230 15.22 1.51 -17.99
C VAL A 230 15.47 2.89 -17.38
N LEU A 231 15.50 2.99 -16.04
CA LEU A 231 15.80 4.26 -15.36
C LEU A 231 17.17 4.81 -15.73
N LEU A 232 18.17 3.95 -15.83
CA LEU A 232 19.55 4.31 -16.17
C LEU A 232 19.62 4.86 -17.59
N VAL A 233 19.02 4.16 -18.56
CA VAL A 233 18.92 4.62 -19.96
C VAL A 233 18.20 5.96 -20.02
N LEU A 234 17.02 6.07 -19.42
CA LEU A 234 16.21 7.29 -19.44
C LEU A 234 16.93 8.48 -18.80
N GLY A 235 17.61 8.27 -17.68
CA GLY A 235 18.37 9.30 -16.98
C GLY A 235 19.56 9.82 -17.78
N VAL A 236 20.25 8.95 -18.52
CA VAL A 236 21.35 9.34 -19.43
C VAL A 236 20.86 10.29 -20.53
N PHE A 237 19.66 10.08 -21.06
CA PHE A 237 19.05 11.01 -22.03
C PHE A 237 18.48 12.26 -21.37
N ALA A 238 17.85 12.13 -20.20
CA ALA A 238 17.20 13.23 -19.51
C ALA A 238 18.20 14.31 -19.04
N TYR A 239 19.38 13.89 -18.58
CA TYR A 239 20.41 14.81 -18.06
C TYR A 239 20.83 15.91 -19.06
N PRO A 240 21.37 15.61 -20.26
CA PRO A 240 21.78 16.65 -21.21
C PRO A 240 20.59 17.44 -21.76
N ILE A 241 19.39 16.85 -21.83
CA ILE A 241 18.15 17.56 -22.18
C ILE A 241 17.85 18.65 -21.13
N HIS A 242 17.92 18.32 -19.84
CA HIS A 242 17.73 19.31 -18.77
C HIS A 242 18.76 20.43 -18.80
N VAL A 243 20.04 20.11 -19.05
CA VAL A 243 21.10 21.11 -19.15
C VAL A 243 20.86 22.05 -20.34
N ALA A 244 20.50 21.51 -21.52
CA ALA A 244 20.19 22.32 -22.71
C ALA A 244 18.95 23.22 -22.51
N PHE A 245 17.93 22.73 -21.81
CA PHE A 245 16.77 23.54 -21.43
C PHE A 245 17.12 24.64 -20.41
N ALA A 246 18.10 24.39 -19.53
CA ALA A 246 18.57 25.41 -18.60
C ALA A 246 19.40 26.49 -19.30
N ALA A 247 20.16 26.13 -20.33
CA ALA A 247 21.00 27.05 -21.11
C ALA A 247 20.18 28.06 -21.94
N THR A 248 19.04 27.62 -22.47
CA THR A 248 18.15 28.42 -23.34
C THR A 248 17.24 29.39 -22.57
N ALA A 249 17.32 29.42 -21.24
CA ALA A 249 16.50 30.31 -20.43
C ALA A 249 16.94 31.78 -20.63
N THR A 250 16.02 32.63 -21.09
CA THR A 250 16.24 34.07 -21.13
C THR A 250 16.26 34.62 -19.70
N ASP A 251 17.30 35.39 -19.36
CA ASP A 251 17.50 36.07 -18.06
C ASP A 251 16.47 37.17 -17.76
N ARG A 252 15.29 37.12 -18.38
CA ARG A 252 14.24 38.11 -18.14
C ARG A 252 13.82 38.04 -16.67
N PRO A 253 13.87 39.17 -15.93
CA PRO A 253 13.38 39.21 -14.57
C PRO A 253 11.89 38.91 -14.59
N ARG A 254 11.50 37.74 -14.06
CA ARG A 254 10.11 37.36 -13.86
C ARG A 254 9.78 37.49 -12.39
N THR A 255 8.62 38.07 -12.10
CA THR A 255 8.12 38.18 -10.74
C THR A 255 7.68 36.81 -10.23
N ILE A 256 7.91 36.56 -8.94
CA ILE A 256 7.44 35.34 -8.28
C ILE A 256 5.91 35.45 -8.17
N PRO A 257 5.14 34.45 -8.63
CA PRO A 257 3.69 34.50 -8.59
C PRO A 257 3.16 34.13 -7.19
N VAL A 258 3.47 34.94 -6.17
CA VAL A 258 3.22 34.66 -4.74
C VAL A 258 1.78 34.26 -4.48
N GLY A 259 0.79 34.99 -5.01
CA GLY A 259 -0.63 34.67 -4.81
C GLY A 259 -1.03 33.29 -5.35
N ARG A 260 -0.48 32.88 -6.51
CA ARG A 260 -0.76 31.55 -7.08
C ARG A 260 -0.10 30.44 -6.29
N ILE A 261 1.13 30.68 -5.80
CA ILE A 261 1.84 29.73 -4.94
C ILE A 261 1.07 29.56 -3.63
N ALA A 262 0.62 30.65 -3.00
CA ALA A 262 -0.17 30.59 -1.76
C ALA A 262 -1.46 29.79 -1.95
N ILE A 263 -2.22 30.04 -3.04
CA ILE A 263 -3.44 29.27 -3.36
C ILE A 263 -3.10 27.80 -3.61
N ALA A 264 -2.03 27.49 -4.34
CA ALA A 264 -1.62 26.11 -4.60
C ALA A 264 -1.23 25.39 -3.30
N CYS A 265 -0.50 26.04 -2.40
CA CYS A 265 -0.17 25.50 -1.08
C CYS A 265 -1.44 25.23 -0.27
N LEU A 266 -2.37 26.20 -0.19
CA LEU A 266 -3.64 26.01 0.52
C LEU A 266 -4.46 24.85 -0.05
N LEU A 267 -4.55 24.76 -1.39
CA LEU A 267 -5.28 23.70 -2.08
C LEU A 267 -4.65 22.33 -1.80
N VAL A 268 -3.34 22.18 -1.99
CA VAL A 268 -2.64 20.90 -1.78
C VAL A 268 -2.71 20.50 -0.32
N SER A 269 -2.47 21.42 0.62
CA SER A 269 -2.60 21.13 2.05
C SER A 269 -4.02 20.74 2.42
N GLY A 270 -5.05 21.42 1.92
CA GLY A 270 -6.44 21.07 2.15
C GLY A 270 -6.80 19.69 1.60
N LEU A 271 -6.31 19.34 0.39
CA LEU A 271 -6.51 18.02 -0.21
C LEU A 271 -5.80 16.92 0.58
N VAL A 272 -4.57 17.15 1.04
CA VAL A 272 -3.82 16.20 1.86
C VAL A 272 -4.51 15.99 3.21
N ILE A 273 -4.93 17.06 3.89
CA ILE A 273 -5.68 16.96 5.15
C ILE A 273 -6.97 16.18 4.94
N GLY A 274 -7.71 16.46 3.86
CA GLY A 274 -8.92 15.70 3.51
C GLY A 274 -8.64 14.23 3.24
N ALA A 275 -7.59 13.93 2.47
CA ALA A 275 -7.17 12.56 2.17
C ALA A 275 -6.77 11.78 3.43
N SER A 276 -5.99 12.40 4.32
CA SER A 276 -5.63 11.83 5.62
C SER A 276 -6.85 11.66 6.53
N ALA A 277 -7.78 12.62 6.56
CA ALA A 277 -9.01 12.48 7.35
C ALA A 277 -9.85 11.28 6.86
N ILE A 278 -10.02 11.13 5.54
CA ILE A 278 -10.68 9.97 4.95
C ILE A 278 -9.98 8.70 5.38
N ARG A 279 -8.66 8.62 5.20
CA ARG A 279 -7.86 7.47 5.61
C ARG A 279 -7.99 7.16 7.08
N VAL A 280 -7.98 8.11 8.00
CA VAL A 280 -8.17 7.81 9.44
C VAL A 280 -9.56 7.24 9.72
N THR A 281 -10.58 7.67 8.98
CA THR A 281 -11.98 7.21 9.16
C THR A 281 -12.39 6.04 8.27
N GLU A 282 -11.53 5.62 7.33
CA GLU A 282 -11.83 4.62 6.31
C GLU A 282 -11.89 3.22 6.97
N SER A 283 -13.09 2.86 7.42
CA SER A 283 -13.55 1.49 7.57
C SER A 283 -14.14 1.07 6.22
N ARG A 284 -13.46 0.18 5.50
CA ARG A 284 -13.81 -0.29 4.15
C ARG A 284 -15.33 -0.29 3.88
N PRO A 285 -15.79 0.08 2.67
CA PRO A 285 -17.18 -0.10 2.33
C PRO A 285 -17.46 -1.60 2.23
N MET A 286 -18.21 -2.10 3.19
CA MET A 286 -19.09 -3.23 2.95
C MET A 286 -20.37 -2.66 2.31
N PRO A 287 -21.02 -3.40 1.39
CA PRO A 287 -22.19 -2.91 0.66
C PRO A 287 -23.14 -2.22 1.61
N ALA A 288 -23.43 -0.95 1.30
CA ALA A 288 -24.08 0.00 2.17
C ALA A 288 -25.44 -0.52 2.65
N THR A 289 -25.45 -1.20 3.78
CA THR A 289 -26.62 -1.28 4.62
C THR A 289 -26.32 -0.37 5.81
N THR A 290 -26.38 0.94 5.55
CA THR A 290 -26.43 1.94 6.61
C THR A 290 -27.36 1.44 7.70
N ALA A 291 -26.95 1.51 8.96
CA ALA A 291 -27.74 1.02 10.10
C ALA A 291 -29.17 1.62 10.14
N SER A 292 -29.40 2.72 9.40
CA SER A 292 -30.71 3.36 9.21
C SER A 292 -31.71 2.59 8.34
N THR A 293 -31.27 1.66 7.49
CA THR A 293 -32.19 0.89 6.64
C THR A 293 -32.80 -0.26 7.46
N PRO A 294 -34.13 -0.47 7.45
CA PRO A 294 -34.71 -1.63 8.10
C PRO A 294 -34.11 -2.94 7.57
N LEU A 295 -34.04 -3.98 8.41
CA LEU A 295 -33.69 -5.32 7.92
C LEU A 295 -34.75 -5.78 6.89
N PRO A 296 -34.33 -6.50 5.83
CA PRO A 296 -35.27 -7.19 4.94
C PRO A 296 -36.23 -8.10 5.70
N ALA A 297 -37.43 -8.32 5.14
CA ALA A 297 -38.42 -9.23 5.74
C ALA A 297 -38.07 -10.71 5.50
N ASP A 298 -37.37 -11.00 4.41
CA ASP A 298 -36.85 -12.33 4.11
C ASP A 298 -35.73 -12.69 5.10
N GLY A 299 -35.80 -13.88 5.72
CA GLY A 299 -34.90 -14.27 6.81
C GLY A 299 -33.45 -14.43 6.35
N THR A 300 -33.22 -14.99 5.15
CA THR A 300 -31.89 -15.12 4.54
C THR A 300 -31.28 -13.74 4.29
N ALA A 301 -32.02 -12.84 3.63
CA ALA A 301 -31.57 -11.48 3.37
C ALA A 301 -31.36 -10.68 4.66
N ALA A 302 -32.20 -10.89 5.69
CA ALA A 302 -32.06 -10.28 7.00
C ALA A 302 -30.77 -10.73 7.69
N TYR A 303 -30.48 -12.03 7.70
CA TYR A 303 -29.26 -12.58 8.29
C TYR A 303 -28.01 -12.10 7.55
N ALA A 304 -28.01 -12.16 6.22
CA ALA A 304 -26.92 -11.67 5.39
C ALA A 304 -26.63 -10.18 5.64
N THR A 305 -27.69 -9.36 5.72
CA THR A 305 -27.57 -7.94 6.06
C THR A 305 -26.99 -7.74 7.46
N ALA A 306 -27.43 -8.54 8.44
CA ALA A 306 -26.96 -8.43 9.81
C ALA A 306 -25.49 -8.81 9.98
N ILE A 307 -25.03 -9.84 9.28
CA ILE A 307 -23.60 -10.19 9.20
C ILE A 307 -22.81 -9.03 8.61
N GLY A 308 -23.25 -8.50 7.46
CA GLY A 308 -22.57 -7.37 6.81
C GLY A 308 -22.45 -6.14 7.72
N ARG A 309 -23.50 -5.82 8.47
CA ARG A 309 -23.49 -4.73 9.46
C ARG A 309 -22.60 -5.01 10.66
N THR A 310 -22.58 -6.25 11.15
CA THR A 310 -21.70 -6.65 12.26
C THR A 310 -20.23 -6.53 11.84
N ALA A 311 -19.91 -7.03 10.65
CA ALA A 311 -18.56 -6.97 10.09
C ALA A 311 -18.10 -5.52 9.80
N ALA A 312 -19.03 -4.58 9.59
CA ALA A 312 -18.74 -3.18 9.34
C ALA A 312 -18.43 -2.35 10.60
N VAL A 313 -18.70 -2.86 11.79
CA VAL A 313 -18.45 -2.16 13.07
C VAL A 313 -17.40 -2.87 13.90
N ASP A 314 -16.92 -2.23 14.98
CA ASP A 314 -16.09 -2.91 15.98
C ASP A 314 -16.91 -4.03 16.64
N HIS A 315 -16.38 -5.25 16.60
CA HIS A 315 -17.06 -6.42 17.13
C HIS A 315 -16.11 -7.44 17.74
N ARG A 316 -16.65 -8.20 18.68
CA ARG A 316 -16.03 -9.39 19.27
C ARG A 316 -16.95 -10.57 19.10
N LEU A 317 -16.44 -11.62 18.47
CA LEU A 317 -17.07 -12.91 18.34
C LEU A 317 -16.38 -13.90 19.27
N ILE A 318 -17.15 -14.64 20.04
CA ILE A 318 -16.70 -15.80 20.81
C ILE A 318 -17.50 -17.01 20.33
N VAL A 319 -16.81 -18.06 19.92
CA VAL A 319 -17.39 -19.35 19.55
C VAL A 319 -16.93 -20.40 20.54
N ASP A 320 -17.87 -20.91 21.33
CA ASP A 320 -17.64 -22.01 22.26
C ASP A 320 -18.12 -23.30 21.60
N GLN A 321 -17.17 -24.10 21.11
CA GLN A 321 -17.39 -25.36 20.44
C GLN A 321 -17.20 -26.52 21.43
N ALA A 322 -18.26 -27.30 21.62
CA ALA A 322 -18.17 -28.64 22.20
C ALA A 322 -18.07 -29.66 21.06
N ARG A 323 -16.99 -30.44 21.06
CA ARG A 323 -16.73 -31.53 20.10
C ARG A 323 -16.38 -32.77 20.91
N ASP A 324 -17.25 -33.77 20.87
CA ASP A 324 -17.10 -35.00 21.67
C ASP A 324 -16.81 -34.66 23.16
N ASP A 325 -15.61 -34.98 23.67
CA ASP A 325 -15.15 -34.69 25.05
C ASP A 325 -14.20 -33.47 25.16
N GLU A 326 -14.06 -32.68 24.09
CA GLU A 326 -13.24 -31.48 24.04
C GLU A 326 -14.11 -30.21 23.95
N ARG A 327 -13.67 -29.18 24.66
CA ARG A 327 -14.22 -27.83 24.55
C ARG A 327 -13.15 -26.91 23.98
N ILE A 328 -13.48 -26.24 22.89
CA ILE A 328 -12.60 -25.29 22.20
C ILE A 328 -13.29 -23.94 22.18
N ILE A 329 -12.58 -22.90 22.63
CA ILE A 329 -13.06 -21.52 22.63
C ILE A 329 -12.26 -20.75 21.59
N TYR A 330 -12.96 -20.25 20.58
CA TYR A 330 -12.43 -19.29 19.62
C TYR A 330 -12.90 -17.89 20.01
N SER A 331 -12.01 -16.90 19.91
CA SER A 331 -12.36 -15.50 20.08
C SER A 331 -11.69 -14.69 18.98
N ALA A 332 -12.49 -13.96 18.21
CA ALA A 332 -12.02 -12.96 17.26
C ALA A 332 -12.49 -11.57 17.74
N VAL A 333 -11.57 -10.64 17.84
CA VAL A 333 -11.83 -9.23 18.18
C VAL A 333 -11.36 -8.40 16.99
N VAL A 334 -12.28 -7.67 16.36
CA VAL A 334 -12.01 -6.81 15.21
C VAL A 334 -12.39 -5.40 15.58
N GLU A 335 -11.40 -4.52 15.59
CA GLU A 335 -11.56 -3.09 15.82
C GLU A 335 -11.32 -2.36 14.50
N ARG A 336 -12.43 -2.04 13.82
CA ARG A 336 -12.46 -1.35 12.53
C ARG A 336 -11.92 0.07 12.66
N SER A 337 -12.24 0.76 13.76
CA SER A 337 -11.79 2.13 14.03
C SER A 337 -10.27 2.27 14.13
N SER A 338 -9.62 1.29 14.75
CA SER A 338 -8.17 1.28 14.99
C SER A 338 -7.41 0.36 14.03
N ARG A 339 -8.13 -0.37 13.17
CA ARG A 339 -7.61 -1.31 12.16
C ARG A 339 -6.78 -2.41 12.78
N GLN A 340 -7.35 -3.05 13.78
CA GLN A 340 -6.69 -4.10 14.54
C GLN A 340 -7.57 -5.33 14.58
N ILE A 341 -6.92 -6.49 14.59
CA ILE A 341 -7.55 -7.78 14.81
C ILE A 341 -6.71 -8.59 15.78
N LEU A 342 -7.40 -9.23 16.71
CA LEU A 342 -6.84 -10.22 17.61
C LEU A 342 -7.70 -11.47 17.54
N VAL A 343 -7.09 -12.59 17.20
CA VAL A 343 -7.72 -13.91 17.21
C VAL A 343 -7.04 -14.76 18.27
N SER A 344 -7.82 -15.60 18.93
CA SER A 344 -7.30 -16.55 19.90
C SER A 344 -8.12 -17.82 19.91
N GLN A 345 -7.42 -18.95 20.04
CA GLN A 345 -8.03 -20.25 20.23
C GLN A 345 -7.51 -20.82 21.55
N GLN A 346 -8.40 -21.35 22.36
CA GLN A 346 -8.07 -22.04 23.59
C GLN A 346 -8.75 -23.41 23.60
N SER A 347 -7.95 -24.46 23.69
CA SER A 347 -8.42 -25.83 23.96
C SER A 347 -7.67 -26.43 25.16
N ARG A 348 -7.96 -27.68 25.51
CA ARG A 348 -7.39 -28.33 26.71
C ARG A 348 -5.86 -28.31 26.72
N ASP A 349 -5.25 -28.58 25.58
CA ASP A 349 -3.80 -28.80 25.46
C ASP A 349 -3.09 -27.76 24.57
N ARG A 350 -3.84 -26.80 24.00
CA ARG A 350 -3.30 -25.83 23.04
C ARG A 350 -3.92 -24.45 23.21
N SER A 351 -3.08 -23.42 23.21
CA SER A 351 -3.48 -22.02 23.09
C SER A 351 -2.80 -21.38 21.89
N PHE A 352 -3.56 -20.64 21.10
CA PHE A 352 -3.06 -19.88 19.96
C PHE A 352 -3.53 -18.44 20.08
N THR A 353 -2.70 -17.49 19.65
CA THR A 353 -3.03 -16.07 19.58
C THR A 353 -2.36 -15.47 18.36
N GLY A 354 -3.16 -14.92 17.46
CA GLY A 354 -2.73 -14.20 16.27
C GLY A 354 -3.16 -12.74 16.34
N TYR A 355 -2.36 -11.85 15.80
CA TYR A 355 -2.62 -10.41 15.81
C TYR A 355 -2.23 -9.78 14.48
N ALA A 356 -3.05 -8.87 13.98
CA ALA A 356 -2.68 -8.00 12.88
C ALA A 356 -3.19 -6.58 13.10
N ASP A 357 -2.44 -5.61 12.59
CA ASP A 357 -2.89 -4.22 12.51
C ASP A 357 -2.49 -3.56 11.19
N SER A 358 -2.54 -2.23 11.13
CA SER A 358 -2.16 -1.45 9.97
C SER A 358 -0.67 -1.54 9.58
N GLY A 359 0.18 -2.13 10.40
CA GLY A 359 1.62 -2.24 10.12
C GLY A 359 2.28 -3.56 10.50
N VAL A 360 1.57 -4.49 11.14
CA VAL A 360 2.12 -5.80 11.51
C VAL A 360 1.17 -6.98 11.28
N VAL A 361 1.76 -8.15 11.04
CA VAL A 361 1.14 -9.48 11.15
C VAL A 361 1.97 -10.35 12.10
N TYR A 362 1.33 -11.02 13.05
CA TYR A 362 1.95 -11.92 14.03
C TYR A 362 1.14 -13.19 14.21
N ARG A 363 1.80 -14.36 14.07
CA ARG A 363 1.18 -15.69 14.28
C ARG A 363 -0.12 -15.88 13.49
N LEU A 364 -0.15 -15.39 12.26
CA LEU A 364 -1.28 -15.55 11.34
C LEU A 364 -0.76 -16.13 10.03
N HIS A 365 -1.50 -17.07 9.45
CA HIS A 365 -1.22 -17.56 8.10
C HIS A 365 -1.73 -16.50 7.14
N ALA A 366 -0.80 -15.68 6.67
CA ALA A 366 -1.06 -14.70 5.65
C ALA A 366 -0.61 -15.27 4.31
N ASP A 367 -1.53 -15.36 3.34
CA ASP A 367 -1.24 -15.66 1.93
C ASP A 367 -0.27 -14.65 1.28
N SER A 368 0.08 -13.59 2.00
CA SER A 368 0.97 -12.55 1.50
C SER A 368 2.40 -13.06 1.40
N PHE A 369 2.90 -13.01 0.17
CA PHE A 369 4.31 -13.08 -0.15
C PHE A 369 5.07 -12.10 0.77
N GLY A 370 5.90 -12.63 1.69
CA GLY A 370 6.77 -11.83 2.58
C GLY A 370 7.71 -10.85 1.84
N LEU A 371 7.72 -10.87 0.50
CA LEU A 371 8.38 -9.94 -0.41
C LEU A 371 8.04 -8.46 -0.15
N PHE A 372 6.85 -8.14 0.35
CA PHE A 372 6.44 -6.75 0.64
C PHE A 372 6.65 -6.34 2.10
N SER A 373 7.18 -7.25 2.92
CA SER A 373 7.44 -6.98 4.31
C SER A 373 8.56 -5.95 4.45
N LEU A 374 8.32 -4.91 5.25
CA LEU A 374 9.35 -3.91 5.57
C LEU A 374 10.27 -4.35 6.72
N GLY A 375 10.11 -5.59 7.18
CA GLY A 375 10.97 -6.20 8.18
C GLY A 375 10.37 -7.47 8.76
N GLU A 376 11.22 -8.38 9.17
CA GLU A 376 10.80 -9.57 9.90
C GLU A 376 11.63 -9.67 11.18
N ARG A 377 10.98 -10.08 12.28
CA ARG A 377 11.67 -10.46 13.51
C ARG A 377 11.09 -11.76 14.03
N ARG A 378 11.93 -12.55 14.70
CA ARG A 378 11.49 -13.76 15.40
C ARG A 378 11.23 -13.47 16.86
N ILE A 379 10.16 -14.06 17.37
CA ILE A 379 9.79 -14.04 18.77
C ILE A 379 9.53 -15.49 19.15
N ASN A 380 10.45 -16.07 19.94
CA ASN A 380 10.49 -17.52 20.18
C ASN A 380 10.56 -18.28 18.85
N ASP A 381 9.66 -19.25 18.64
CA ASP A 381 9.57 -20.05 17.41
C ASP A 381 8.69 -19.41 16.32
N ASP A 382 8.18 -18.20 16.55
CA ASP A 382 7.26 -17.51 15.64
C ASP A 382 7.91 -16.34 14.90
N SER A 383 7.32 -15.97 13.77
CA SER A 383 7.69 -14.80 12.99
C SER A 383 6.66 -13.67 13.13
N VAL A 384 7.18 -12.45 13.19
CA VAL A 384 6.43 -11.20 13.11
C VAL A 384 6.90 -10.49 11.85
N ARG A 385 5.96 -10.13 10.98
CA ARG A 385 6.26 -9.41 9.74
C ARG A 385 5.66 -8.01 9.78
N SER A 386 6.43 -7.04 9.29
CA SER A 386 5.97 -5.67 9.14
C SER A 386 5.26 -5.49 7.80
N LEU A 387 3.94 -5.69 7.85
CA LEU A 387 3.01 -5.68 6.72
C LEU A 387 1.67 -5.12 7.21
N PRO A 388 0.88 -4.43 6.36
CA PRO A 388 -0.43 -3.90 6.73
C PRO A 388 -1.47 -5.03 6.80
N GLY A 389 -1.31 -5.95 7.76
CA GLY A 389 -2.05 -7.20 7.92
C GLY A 389 -3.56 -7.02 8.05
N TYR A 390 -4.00 -5.91 8.64
CA TYR A 390 -5.43 -5.59 8.68
C TYR A 390 -6.08 -5.52 7.28
N TRP A 391 -5.31 -5.20 6.23
CA TRP A 391 -5.80 -5.17 4.85
C TRP A 391 -5.96 -6.55 4.20
N GLU A 392 -5.47 -7.60 4.85
CA GLU A 392 -5.68 -8.99 4.42
C GLU A 392 -7.02 -9.56 4.89
N LEU A 393 -7.64 -8.94 5.91
CA LEU A 393 -8.97 -9.35 6.37
C LEU A 393 -9.97 -9.26 5.20
N ASN A 394 -10.58 -10.34 4.75
CA ASN A 394 -11.72 -10.25 3.84
C ASN A 394 -13.03 -10.04 4.64
N SER A 395 -14.19 -10.25 4.02
CA SER A 395 -15.47 -10.22 4.73
C SER A 395 -15.60 -11.31 5.80
N GLY A 396 -14.79 -12.39 5.73
CA GLY A 396 -14.58 -13.38 6.78
C GLY A 396 -13.28 -13.17 7.55
N TYR A 397 -13.09 -13.86 8.66
CA TYR A 397 -11.87 -13.82 9.49
C TYR A 397 -10.72 -14.66 8.87
N ASP A 398 -10.62 -14.66 7.54
CA ASP A 398 -9.79 -15.54 6.70
C ASP A 398 -8.27 -15.41 6.91
N ILE A 399 -7.77 -14.45 7.70
CA ILE A 399 -6.31 -14.29 7.97
C ILE A 399 -5.75 -15.47 8.81
N THR A 400 -6.53 -16.50 9.08
CA THR A 400 -6.12 -17.60 9.96
C THR A 400 -6.09 -18.97 9.30
N ASP A 401 -6.62 -19.16 8.08
CA ASP A 401 -6.98 -20.47 7.50
C ASP A 401 -7.75 -21.38 8.49
N ALA A 402 -8.20 -20.82 9.62
CA ALA A 402 -8.59 -21.60 10.79
C ALA A 402 -10.10 -21.61 10.88
N VAL A 403 -10.65 -22.78 10.62
CA VAL A 403 -12.06 -23.10 10.88
C VAL A 403 -12.41 -22.75 12.33
N GLY A 404 -13.45 -21.94 12.52
CA GLY A 404 -14.06 -21.66 13.83
C GLY A 404 -14.07 -20.19 14.28
N PHE A 405 -13.49 -19.28 13.51
CA PHE A 405 -13.51 -17.84 13.83
C PHE A 405 -14.67 -17.06 13.21
N ASP A 406 -15.51 -17.68 12.38
CA ASP A 406 -16.61 -17.02 11.65
C ASP A 406 -18.01 -17.27 12.23
N LEU A 407 -18.95 -16.41 11.82
CA LEU A 407 -20.38 -16.68 11.95
C LEU A 407 -20.83 -17.64 10.85
N PRO A 408 -21.90 -18.42 11.06
CA PRO A 408 -22.44 -19.30 10.03
C PRO A 408 -22.73 -18.54 8.72
N ASP A 409 -22.33 -19.11 7.58
CA ASP A 409 -22.49 -18.49 6.26
C ASP A 409 -23.98 -18.24 5.95
N PRO A 410 -24.39 -17.02 5.60
CA PRO A 410 -25.78 -16.73 5.27
C PRO A 410 -26.25 -17.30 3.93
N GLN A 411 -25.35 -17.77 3.05
CA GLN A 411 -25.67 -18.17 1.66
C GLN A 411 -25.90 -19.67 1.45
N THR A 412 -25.68 -20.51 2.47
CA THR A 412 -25.72 -21.98 2.31
C THR A 412 -27.12 -22.58 2.32
N GLY A 413 -28.18 -21.79 2.57
CA GLY A 413 -29.56 -22.25 2.55
C GLY A 413 -30.58 -21.16 2.86
N ASN A 414 -31.82 -21.58 3.16
CA ASN A 414 -32.91 -20.68 3.49
C ASN A 414 -33.03 -20.50 5.00
N TRP A 415 -32.84 -19.27 5.47
CA TRP A 415 -33.02 -18.91 6.87
C TRP A 415 -34.45 -18.43 7.12
N GLU A 416 -35.12 -19.03 8.10
CA GLU A 416 -36.49 -18.69 8.45
C GLU A 416 -36.57 -17.91 9.76
N THR A 417 -37.49 -16.96 9.85
CA THR A 417 -37.79 -16.30 11.13
C THR A 417 -38.70 -17.18 11.96
N ILE A 418 -38.20 -17.67 13.10
CA ILE A 418 -38.95 -18.55 14.00
C ILE A 418 -39.48 -17.84 15.24
N HIS A 419 -38.88 -16.70 15.61
CA HIS A 419 -39.29 -15.92 16.77
C HIS A 419 -38.93 -14.45 16.59
N GLU A 420 -39.85 -13.56 16.94
CA GLU A 420 -39.61 -12.12 16.98
C GLU A 420 -40.17 -11.56 18.29
N GLU A 421 -39.29 -11.04 19.15
CA GLU A 421 -39.68 -10.49 20.44
C GLU A 421 -38.70 -9.45 20.94
N ASN A 422 -39.20 -8.38 21.58
CA ASN A 422 -38.38 -7.34 22.22
C ASN A 422 -37.30 -6.73 21.30
N GLY A 423 -37.60 -6.59 20.01
CA GLY A 423 -36.65 -6.07 19.01
C GLY A 423 -35.56 -7.07 18.60
N ILE A 424 -35.69 -8.35 18.95
CA ILE A 424 -34.75 -9.41 18.59
C ILE A 424 -35.43 -10.38 17.63
N LEU A 425 -34.80 -10.61 16.47
CA LEU A 425 -35.18 -11.58 15.47
C LEU A 425 -34.37 -12.87 15.68
N THR A 426 -35.04 -14.02 15.81
CA THR A 426 -34.39 -15.33 15.84
C THR A 426 -34.60 -16.04 14.52
N LEU A 427 -33.50 -16.30 13.83
CA LEU A 427 -33.44 -16.91 12.51
C LEU A 427 -32.95 -18.36 12.64
N GLU A 428 -33.58 -19.28 11.95
CA GLU A 428 -33.26 -20.71 11.98
C GLU A 428 -32.89 -21.24 10.59
N LEU A 429 -31.88 -22.10 10.54
CA LEU A 429 -31.53 -22.95 9.40
C LEU A 429 -31.59 -24.40 9.85
N THR A 430 -32.31 -25.26 9.13
CA THR A 430 -32.54 -26.67 9.51
C THR A 430 -32.23 -27.69 8.42
N ASP A 431 -31.92 -27.26 7.20
CA ASP A 431 -31.53 -28.19 6.13
C ASP A 431 -30.16 -28.78 6.46
N ASP A 432 -30.07 -30.11 6.52
CA ASP A 432 -28.89 -30.84 7.01
C ASP A 432 -27.60 -30.40 6.30
N GLN A 433 -27.63 -30.37 4.97
CA GLN A 433 -26.49 -29.98 4.15
C GLN A 433 -26.17 -28.49 4.35
N ALA A 434 -27.18 -27.62 4.29
CA ALA A 434 -27.00 -26.19 4.49
C ALA A 434 -26.40 -25.84 5.86
N VAL A 435 -26.84 -26.54 6.93
CA VAL A 435 -26.33 -26.37 8.30
C VAL A 435 -24.86 -26.80 8.38
N PHE A 436 -24.51 -27.90 7.73
CA PHE A 436 -23.13 -28.37 7.67
C PHE A 436 -22.25 -27.36 6.93
N ASP A 437 -22.64 -26.99 5.72
CA ASP A 437 -21.90 -26.04 4.86
C ASP A 437 -21.77 -24.66 5.51
N ALA A 438 -22.78 -24.21 6.27
CA ALA A 438 -22.76 -22.92 6.96
C ALA A 438 -21.66 -22.83 8.02
N VAL A 439 -21.33 -23.95 8.68
CA VAL A 439 -20.44 -23.97 9.86
C VAL A 439 -19.09 -24.61 9.53
N LEU A 440 -19.06 -25.51 8.54
CA LEU A 440 -17.88 -26.25 8.11
C LEU A 440 -17.73 -26.06 6.60
N PRO A 441 -16.79 -25.22 6.14
CA PRO A 441 -16.51 -25.03 4.72
C PRO A 441 -15.70 -26.23 4.20
N VAL A 442 -16.33 -27.40 4.11
CA VAL A 442 -15.77 -28.62 3.52
C VAL A 442 -16.70 -29.04 2.40
N ASP A 443 -16.16 -29.24 1.20
CA ASP A 443 -16.91 -29.76 0.03
C ASP A 443 -17.33 -31.21 0.30
N SER A 444 -18.41 -31.41 1.05
CA SER A 444 -18.96 -32.73 1.32
C SER A 444 -20.01 -33.09 0.27
N GLU A 445 -19.83 -34.22 -0.42
CA GLU A 445 -20.76 -34.65 -1.49
C GLU A 445 -22.13 -35.09 -0.95
N THR A 446 -22.22 -35.53 0.32
CA THR A 446 -23.52 -35.83 0.97
C THR A 446 -23.39 -35.92 2.50
N MET A 447 -24.26 -35.21 3.22
CA MET A 447 -24.42 -35.29 4.68
C MET A 447 -25.78 -35.90 5.07
N SER A 448 -25.80 -36.73 6.12
CA SER A 448 -27.03 -37.23 6.75
C SER A 448 -26.98 -36.92 8.24
N ALA A 449 -27.90 -36.08 8.73
CA ALA A 449 -27.95 -35.70 10.13
C ALA A 449 -29.00 -36.47 10.93
N GLU A 450 -28.65 -36.88 12.14
CA GLU A 450 -29.63 -37.22 13.17
C GLU A 450 -30.27 -35.95 13.77
N THR A 451 -29.49 -34.87 13.86
CA THR A 451 -29.94 -33.55 14.30
C THR A 451 -29.03 -32.48 13.74
N ALA A 452 -29.56 -31.57 12.92
CA ALA A 452 -28.83 -30.40 12.42
C ALA A 452 -29.73 -29.16 12.47
N TRP A 453 -29.27 -28.11 13.16
CA TRP A 453 -29.89 -26.80 13.09
C TRP A 453 -28.94 -25.69 13.54
N ILE A 454 -29.20 -24.48 13.07
CA ILE A 454 -28.55 -23.25 13.51
C ILE A 454 -29.62 -22.23 13.87
N ARG A 455 -29.49 -21.59 15.03
CA ARG A 455 -30.33 -20.48 15.46
C ARG A 455 -29.49 -19.26 15.76
N MET A 456 -29.70 -18.20 15.00
CA MET A 456 -28.99 -16.93 15.16
C MET A 456 -29.94 -15.85 15.65
N ARG A 457 -29.44 -14.96 16.50
CA ARG A 457 -30.18 -13.83 17.07
C ARG A 457 -29.65 -12.55 16.47
N VAL A 458 -30.55 -11.73 15.97
CA VAL A 458 -30.26 -10.44 15.33
C VAL A 458 -31.01 -9.34 16.07
N ASP A 459 -30.31 -8.26 16.38
CA ASP A 459 -30.92 -7.01 16.86
C ASP A 459 -31.59 -6.31 15.68
N ARG A 460 -32.92 -6.14 15.73
CA ARG A 460 -33.69 -5.58 14.61
C ARG A 460 -33.45 -4.08 14.43
N GLU A 461 -33.21 -3.35 15.52
CA GLU A 461 -33.00 -1.90 15.50
C GLU A 461 -31.60 -1.56 14.99
N ARG A 462 -30.58 -2.21 15.57
CA ARG A 462 -29.18 -2.01 15.15
C ARG A 462 -28.84 -2.77 13.88
N GLY A 463 -29.60 -3.81 13.57
CA GLY A 463 -29.34 -4.71 12.44
C GLY A 463 -28.05 -5.49 12.57
N VAL A 464 -27.63 -5.87 13.78
CA VAL A 464 -26.37 -6.61 14.02
C VAL A 464 -26.66 -7.96 14.66
N VAL A 465 -25.76 -8.92 14.47
CA VAL A 465 -25.83 -10.24 15.08
C VAL A 465 -25.49 -10.12 16.57
N LEU A 466 -26.25 -10.81 17.43
CA LEU A 466 -26.04 -10.87 18.88
C LEU A 466 -25.35 -12.18 19.32
N GLY A 467 -25.42 -13.21 18.48
CA GLY A 467 -24.95 -14.56 18.76
C GLY A 467 -25.99 -15.60 18.40
N GLY A 468 -25.84 -16.81 18.90
CA GLY A 468 -26.69 -17.92 18.50
C GLY A 468 -26.16 -19.27 18.96
N ARG A 469 -26.75 -20.33 18.42
CA ARG A 469 -26.36 -21.70 18.71
C ARG A 469 -26.49 -22.56 17.46
N ALA A 470 -25.54 -23.47 17.25
CA ALA A 470 -25.65 -24.51 16.25
C ALA A 470 -25.47 -25.88 16.90
N VAL A 471 -26.17 -26.88 16.39
CA VAL A 471 -25.98 -28.29 16.77
C VAL A 471 -25.92 -29.11 15.50
N ILE A 472 -24.91 -29.95 15.40
CA ILE A 472 -24.70 -30.87 14.30
C ILE A 472 -24.39 -32.24 14.90
N ASN A 473 -25.24 -33.22 14.64
CA ASN A 473 -25.03 -34.62 14.98
C ASN A 473 -25.41 -35.46 13.77
N GLY A 474 -24.44 -36.11 13.14
CA GLY A 474 -24.66 -36.86 11.91
C GLY A 474 -23.42 -37.57 11.41
N THR A 475 -23.50 -38.07 10.18
CA THR A 475 -22.40 -38.71 9.45
C THR A 475 -22.23 -38.02 8.11
N TYR A 476 -20.99 -37.74 7.72
CA TYR A 476 -20.67 -37.20 6.40
C TYR A 476 -19.79 -38.20 5.64
N ASN A 477 -20.08 -38.36 4.34
CA ASN A 477 -19.50 -39.41 3.53
C ASN A 477 -18.46 -38.82 2.58
N GLU A 478 -17.21 -38.69 3.05
CA GLU A 478 -16.11 -38.35 2.15
C GLU A 478 -15.20 -39.56 1.95
N TYR A 479 -14.83 -40.31 3.00
CA TYR A 479 -14.00 -41.52 2.82
C TYR A 479 -14.15 -42.62 3.89
N ASN A 480 -15.03 -42.51 4.91
CA ASN A 480 -15.12 -43.52 6.01
C ASN A 480 -16.34 -43.37 6.98
N ASP A 481 -17.49 -42.82 6.57
CA ASP A 481 -18.67 -42.62 7.45
C ASP A 481 -18.31 -41.97 8.81
N ASN A 482 -17.60 -40.85 8.77
CA ASN A 482 -17.15 -40.18 10.00
C ASN A 482 -18.35 -39.58 10.73
N ARG A 483 -18.60 -40.05 11.95
CA ARG A 483 -19.57 -39.43 12.85
C ARG A 483 -19.05 -38.07 13.31
N VAL A 484 -19.91 -37.05 13.23
CA VAL A 484 -19.65 -35.70 13.71
C VAL A 484 -20.70 -35.34 14.74
N SER A 485 -20.26 -35.02 15.96
CA SER A 485 -21.10 -34.43 17.01
C SER A 485 -20.47 -33.13 17.49
N ARG A 486 -21.13 -32.01 17.19
CA ARG A 486 -20.64 -30.67 17.51
C ARG A 486 -21.78 -29.77 17.98
N ALA A 487 -21.52 -28.99 19.01
CA ALA A 487 -22.39 -27.90 19.43
C ALA A 487 -21.59 -26.61 19.52
N TYR A 488 -22.13 -25.54 18.96
CA TYR A 488 -21.49 -24.23 18.94
C TYR A 488 -22.38 -23.24 19.68
N ASN A 489 -21.80 -22.45 20.58
CA ASN A 489 -22.45 -21.27 21.13
C ASN A 489 -21.71 -20.02 20.65
N TYR A 490 -22.44 -19.15 19.95
CA TYR A 490 -21.91 -17.90 19.41
C TYR A 490 -22.32 -16.75 20.33
N THR A 491 -21.36 -15.91 20.70
CA THR A 491 -21.61 -14.65 21.40
C THR A 491 -20.99 -13.52 20.61
N VAL A 492 -21.80 -12.52 20.24
CA VAL A 492 -21.32 -11.33 19.53
C VAL A 492 -21.54 -10.10 20.39
N LYS A 493 -20.48 -9.29 20.52
CA LYS A 493 -20.52 -7.96 21.15
C LYS A 493 -20.12 -6.92 20.12
N THR A 494 -20.84 -5.80 20.06
CA THR A 494 -20.56 -4.68 19.16
C THR A 494 -20.44 -3.37 19.93
N GLY A 495 -19.71 -2.40 19.37
CA GLY A 495 -19.60 -1.04 19.90
C GLY A 495 -18.43 -0.80 20.84
N ARG A 496 -18.48 0.30 21.62
CA ARG A 496 -17.34 0.91 22.34
C ARG A 496 -16.61 0.03 23.37
N SER A 497 -17.18 -1.10 23.77
CA SER A 497 -16.53 -2.04 24.70
C SER A 497 -15.64 -3.06 24.00
N VAL A 498 -15.59 -3.03 22.66
CA VAL A 498 -14.69 -3.83 21.85
C VAL A 498 -13.39 -3.06 21.70
N ASP A 499 -12.29 -3.67 22.15
CA ASP A 499 -10.98 -3.06 22.17
C ASP A 499 -9.95 -4.15 21.91
N VAL A 500 -9.06 -3.92 20.96
CA VAL A 500 -7.94 -4.80 20.66
C VAL A 500 -6.68 -4.21 21.30
N HIS A 501 -6.04 -5.02 22.14
CA HIS A 501 -4.73 -4.67 22.69
C HIS A 501 -3.64 -5.40 21.91
N ARG A 502 -2.66 -4.64 21.42
CA ARG A 502 -1.43 -5.20 20.85
C ARG A 502 -0.76 -6.13 21.87
N PRO A 503 -0.47 -7.39 21.53
CA PRO A 503 0.20 -8.32 22.44
C PRO A 503 1.52 -7.76 22.97
N ASP A 504 1.73 -7.80 24.29
CA ASP A 504 2.93 -7.26 24.95
C ASP A 504 4.24 -7.83 24.39
N VAL A 505 4.20 -9.08 23.94
CA VAL A 505 5.35 -9.78 23.34
C VAL A 505 5.89 -9.05 22.10
N LEU A 506 5.03 -8.31 21.39
CA LEU A 506 5.43 -7.52 20.23
C LEU A 506 6.18 -6.23 20.63
N GLY A 507 6.11 -5.79 21.88
CA GLY A 507 6.76 -4.54 22.32
C GLY A 507 6.48 -3.34 21.41
N SER A 508 7.44 -2.42 21.33
CA SER A 508 7.35 -1.23 20.49
C SER A 508 7.35 -1.55 19.00
N ARG A 509 6.64 -0.72 18.22
CA ARG A 509 6.61 -0.79 16.75
C ARG A 509 8.01 -0.60 16.15
N SER A 510 8.35 -1.41 15.14
CA SER A 510 9.53 -1.21 14.31
C SER A 510 9.34 -0.07 13.29
N VAL A 511 10.42 0.34 12.60
CA VAL A 511 10.36 1.39 11.56
C VAL A 511 9.44 0.99 10.40
N GLY A 512 9.45 -0.29 10.02
CA GLY A 512 8.55 -0.82 9.00
C GLY A 512 7.09 -0.68 9.42
N GLU A 513 6.77 -1.01 10.67
CA GLU A 513 5.40 -0.94 11.19
C GLU A 513 4.89 0.50 11.18
N TRP A 514 5.71 1.45 11.64
CA TRP A 514 5.40 2.88 11.55
C TRP A 514 5.24 3.38 10.11
N THR A 515 6.03 2.85 9.18
CA THR A 515 5.92 3.23 7.77
C THR A 515 4.58 2.79 7.20
N TRP A 516 4.14 1.58 7.52
CA TRP A 516 2.84 1.09 7.10
C TRP A 516 1.69 1.83 7.78
N ASP A 517 1.81 2.17 9.06
CA ASP A 517 0.83 3.04 9.72
C ASP A 517 0.71 4.40 9.04
N LEU A 518 1.82 5.02 8.64
CA LEU A 518 1.81 6.28 7.89
C LEU A 518 1.15 6.15 6.50
N PHE A 519 1.18 4.96 5.91
CA PHE A 519 0.46 4.71 4.65
C PHE A 519 -0.99 4.27 4.87
N ALA A 520 -1.31 3.77 6.05
CA ALA A 520 -2.66 3.47 6.46
C ALA A 520 -3.45 4.74 6.80
N TYR A 521 -2.84 5.63 7.59
CA TYR A 521 -3.41 6.85 8.15
C TYR A 521 -2.92 8.09 7.40
#